data_AF-A0A2V8PXC4-F1
#
_entry.id   AF-A0A2V8PXC4-F1
#
_cell.length_a   1.000
_cell.length_b   1.000
_cell.length_c   1.000
_cell.angle_alpha   90.00
_cell.angle_beta   90.00
_cell.angle_gamma   90.00
#
_symmetry.space_group_name_H-M   'P 1'
#
loop_
_entity.id
_entity.type
_entity.pdbx_description
1 polymer ?
#
loop_
_entity_poly.entity_id
_entity_poly.type
_entity_poly.pdbx_seq_one_letter_code
_entity_poly.pdbx_strand_id
1 'polypeptide(L)'
;MSHRSFFISVTASVLLCSFSARSQESAPARGSDEGAAVRKKAIELLESVAGQVDSLRSAENRARIGSNVAELLWNDDEKRSRSLFTAVEEDIKAGFNDTDTDDSAHRRTLMVFGQLRGDILGRIAKHDPELALKFLRATRPMSDTELPYEMRDGEKSLELRLAVQIAAKDPQLALSLGQQSLAKGFSTDLLSVLSQLQQKDKEAALGFYKAIVDKLRSASLARDPAAVRLAVNLIQSFQPPEADEQVYRDLIGIVLESALTSGCANEASEHNYYLCWQIASIFSKLEKYYAPRAAELRRRALDGQSGEGLRAAAFQQVNETIDRGTIDEILALATKYPEMQGRIYWSAMLKAEQSGDVARARQIASDFPDEAQRRSMLAHIEADQKWRSMSDERLAELQQLLSRMRRPEERISFLLQVADQVGGNDRKAALGLLSQAEQLISSIKPGTEQMEGQIRLAMLYCSLKSDRGFAIMESLMPRLNELVAAAAALDGFENSYLRDGEWTMTSAGSIGRLLTDLAQNAGYFTRRDFDRSLTLANQFERPELRLMAELKIAQAVLASQ
;
A
#
# COMPACT_ATOMS: atom_id res chain seq x y z
N MET A 1 36.76 -22.43 20.17
CA MET A 1 35.80 -21.31 20.35
C MET A 1 35.62 -20.68 18.98
N SER A 2 34.45 -20.91 18.37
CA SER A 2 34.21 -20.66 16.95
C SER A 2 32.85 -20.01 16.76
N HIS A 3 32.88 -18.88 16.04
CA HIS A 3 31.76 -18.04 15.64
C HIS A 3 30.79 -18.80 14.73
N ARG A 4 29.63 -19.23 15.26
CA ARG A 4 28.43 -19.59 14.48
C ARG A 4 27.17 -19.35 15.32
N SER A 5 26.80 -18.09 15.52
CA SER A 5 25.52 -17.70 16.12
C SER A 5 25.20 -16.27 15.72
N PHE A 6 24.88 -16.05 14.45
CA PHE A 6 24.22 -14.84 13.95
C PHE A 6 23.81 -15.17 12.52
N PHE A 7 22.50 -15.29 12.26
CA PHE A 7 21.78 -15.34 10.96
C PHE A 7 20.60 -16.30 11.03
N ILE A 8 19.52 -15.93 11.73
CA ILE A 8 18.12 -16.18 11.30
C ILE A 8 17.28 -15.05 11.91
N SER A 9 17.15 -13.95 11.19
CA SER A 9 16.10 -12.94 11.42
C SER A 9 15.94 -12.16 10.12
N VAL A 10 15.13 -12.68 9.21
CA VAL A 10 14.74 -11.99 7.97
C VAL A 10 13.24 -12.24 7.75
N THR A 11 12.47 -11.21 8.12
CA THR A 11 11.21 -10.74 7.53
C THR A 11 10.14 -11.76 7.13
N ALA A 12 9.10 -11.88 7.97
CA ALA A 12 7.77 -12.30 7.56
C ALA A 12 6.82 -11.08 7.62
N SER A 13 6.82 -10.29 6.55
CA SER A 13 5.73 -9.35 6.26
C SER A 13 4.88 -10.00 5.17
N VAL A 14 3.89 -10.78 5.57
CA VAL A 14 2.89 -11.33 4.65
C VAL A 14 1.77 -10.29 4.53
N LEU A 15 1.80 -9.56 3.42
CA LEU A 15 0.66 -8.77 2.95
C LEU A 15 -0.44 -9.74 2.50
N LEU A 16 -1.52 -9.82 3.29
CA LEU A 16 -2.78 -10.45 2.89
C LEU A 16 -3.52 -9.55 1.89
N CYS A 17 -3.05 -9.50 0.65
CA CYS A 17 -3.84 -9.02 -0.48
C CYS A 17 -4.67 -10.19 -1.02
N SER A 18 -5.93 -10.29 -0.59
CA SER A 18 -6.91 -11.19 -1.21
C SER A 18 -7.28 -10.65 -2.59
N PHE A 19 -6.59 -11.07 -3.65
CA PHE A 19 -7.13 -11.02 -5.00
C PHE A 19 -7.91 -12.31 -5.24
N SER A 20 -9.23 -12.18 -5.45
CA SER A 20 -10.11 -13.27 -5.87
C SER A 20 -9.66 -13.83 -7.22
N ALA A 21 -9.20 -15.09 -7.27
CA ALA A 21 -9.11 -15.80 -8.55
C ALA A 21 -10.51 -16.23 -9.00
N ARG A 22 -10.88 -15.81 -10.20
CA ARG A 22 -11.89 -16.49 -11.01
C ARG A 22 -11.36 -17.88 -11.37
N SER A 23 -11.96 -18.94 -10.85
CA SER A 23 -11.98 -20.20 -11.60
C SER A 23 -12.79 -19.95 -12.89
N GLN A 24 -12.27 -20.37 -14.04
CA GLN A 24 -13.11 -20.59 -15.23
C GLN A 24 -14.02 -21.80 -14.97
N GLU A 25 -14.99 -21.58 -14.11
CA GLU A 25 -16.31 -22.17 -14.28
C GLU A 25 -16.98 -21.34 -15.38
N SER A 26 -17.72 -22.01 -16.27
CA SER A 26 -18.58 -21.37 -17.28
C SER A 26 -19.17 -20.07 -16.74
N ALA A 27 -18.98 -18.97 -17.49
CA ALA A 27 -19.35 -17.60 -17.13
C ALA A 27 -20.50 -17.58 -16.11
N PRO A 28 -20.31 -17.05 -14.89
CA PRO A 28 -21.41 -16.98 -13.95
C PRO A 28 -22.51 -16.20 -14.65
N ALA A 29 -23.68 -16.82 -14.75
CA ALA A 29 -24.92 -16.09 -14.92
C ALA A 29 -24.85 -14.89 -13.97
N ARG A 30 -25.30 -13.72 -14.45
CA ARG A 30 -25.53 -12.50 -13.67
C ARG A 30 -25.67 -12.83 -12.19
N GLY A 31 -24.78 -12.25 -11.36
CA GLY A 31 -24.48 -12.66 -9.99
C GLY A 31 -25.65 -13.31 -9.27
N SER A 32 -25.40 -14.47 -8.64
CA SER A 32 -26.41 -15.24 -7.93
C SER A 32 -27.29 -14.33 -7.06
N ASP A 33 -28.59 -14.59 -7.01
CA ASP A 33 -29.56 -13.80 -6.23
C ASP A 33 -29.13 -13.62 -4.77
N GLU A 34 -28.42 -14.60 -4.21
CA GLU A 34 -27.83 -14.58 -2.87
C GLU A 34 -26.71 -13.52 -2.72
N GLY A 35 -25.83 -13.39 -3.71
CA GLY A 35 -24.77 -12.37 -3.69
C GLY A 35 -25.32 -10.94 -3.81
N ALA A 36 -26.37 -10.75 -4.61
CA ALA A 36 -27.08 -9.47 -4.72
C ALA A 36 -27.80 -9.12 -3.41
N ALA A 37 -28.42 -10.10 -2.75
CA ALA A 37 -29.08 -9.89 -1.45
C ALA A 37 -28.09 -9.49 -0.35
N VAL A 38 -26.93 -10.17 -0.25
CA VAL A 38 -25.90 -9.83 0.74
C VAL A 38 -25.27 -8.46 0.45
N ARG A 39 -25.07 -8.10 -0.84
CA ARG A 39 -24.64 -6.74 -1.23
C ARG A 39 -25.63 -5.68 -0.74
N LYS A 40 -26.93 -5.91 -0.93
CA LYS A 40 -27.97 -4.98 -0.48
C LYS A 40 -27.92 -4.79 1.05
N LYS A 41 -27.80 -5.89 1.81
CA LYS A 41 -27.62 -5.82 3.27
C LYS A 41 -26.37 -5.02 3.68
N ALA A 42 -25.26 -5.19 2.97
CA ALA A 42 -24.04 -4.44 3.25
C ALA A 42 -24.21 -2.93 3.02
N ILE A 43 -24.94 -2.52 1.98
CA ILE A 43 -25.25 -1.11 1.72
C ILE A 43 -26.19 -0.54 2.78
N GLU A 44 -27.25 -1.28 3.16
CA GLU A 44 -28.14 -0.89 4.25
C GLU A 44 -27.37 -0.73 5.58
N LEU A 45 -26.40 -1.61 5.84
CA LEU A 45 -25.52 -1.50 6.99
C LEU A 45 -24.63 -0.24 6.91
N LEU A 46 -24.07 0.09 5.74
CA LEU A 46 -23.30 1.33 5.56
C LEU A 46 -24.13 2.58 5.77
N GLU A 47 -25.38 2.61 5.32
CA GLU A 47 -26.29 3.73 5.57
C GLU A 47 -26.60 3.88 7.07
N SER A 48 -26.78 2.76 7.77
CA SER A 48 -26.94 2.74 9.23
C SER A 48 -25.70 3.30 9.93
N VAL A 49 -24.50 2.87 9.52
CA VAL A 49 -23.23 3.41 10.06
C VAL A 49 -23.13 4.90 9.74
N ALA A 50 -23.43 5.33 8.51
CA ALA A 50 -23.43 6.73 8.09
C ALA A 50 -24.34 7.60 8.97
N GLY A 51 -25.50 7.08 9.37
CA GLY A 51 -26.44 7.77 10.25
C GLY A 51 -25.96 7.89 11.71
N GLN A 52 -24.95 7.12 12.12
CA GLN A 52 -24.44 7.08 13.48
C GLN A 52 -23.06 7.73 13.64
N VAL A 53 -22.36 8.08 12.55
CA VAL A 53 -21.03 8.71 12.62
C VAL A 53 -21.01 9.94 13.53
N ASP A 54 -22.02 10.81 13.42
CA ASP A 54 -22.10 12.04 14.22
C ASP A 54 -22.34 11.80 15.72
N SER A 55 -22.67 10.57 16.13
CA SER A 55 -22.76 10.20 17.55
C SER A 55 -21.40 10.04 18.22
N LEU A 56 -20.33 9.90 17.42
CA LEU A 56 -18.96 9.77 17.89
C LEU A 56 -18.40 11.14 18.32
N ARG A 57 -17.69 11.15 19.43
CA ARG A 57 -17.05 12.33 20.02
C ARG A 57 -15.74 12.68 19.32
N SER A 58 -14.93 11.68 18.97
CA SER A 58 -13.62 11.89 18.37
C SER A 58 -13.72 12.29 16.90
N ALA A 59 -13.18 13.47 16.56
CA ALA A 59 -13.04 13.90 15.17
C ALA A 59 -12.19 12.92 14.35
N GLU A 60 -11.22 12.25 14.98
CA GLU A 60 -10.42 11.22 14.32
C GLU A 60 -11.29 10.03 13.90
N ASN A 61 -12.15 9.53 14.80
CA ASN A 61 -13.02 8.40 14.52
C ASN A 61 -14.09 8.76 13.49
N ARG A 62 -14.68 9.96 13.58
CA ARG A 62 -15.63 10.47 12.58
C ARG A 62 -14.99 10.59 11.20
N ALA A 63 -13.82 11.21 11.10
CA ALA A 63 -13.09 11.34 9.84
C ALA A 63 -12.76 9.95 9.24
N ARG A 64 -12.29 9.01 10.07
CA ARG A 64 -11.89 7.67 9.63
C ARG A 64 -13.09 6.84 9.18
N ILE A 65 -14.14 6.72 9.98
CA ILE A 65 -15.32 5.93 9.64
C ILE A 65 -16.10 6.61 8.51
N GLY A 66 -16.39 7.90 8.64
CA GLY A 66 -17.15 8.69 7.66
C GLY A 66 -16.54 8.65 6.26
N SER A 67 -15.22 8.77 6.14
CA SER A 67 -14.55 8.69 4.82
C SER A 67 -14.56 7.30 4.20
N ASN A 68 -14.47 6.23 5.00
CA ASN A 68 -14.59 4.86 4.49
C ASN A 68 -16.02 4.59 4.00
N VAL A 69 -17.02 5.01 4.79
CA VAL A 69 -18.43 4.89 4.39
C VAL A 69 -18.71 5.69 3.12
N ALA A 70 -18.21 6.92 3.04
CA ALA A 70 -18.37 7.78 1.86
C ALA A 70 -17.76 7.16 0.59
N GLU A 71 -16.55 6.58 0.66
CA GLU A 71 -15.95 5.89 -0.48
C GLU A 71 -16.79 4.66 -0.90
N LEU A 72 -17.22 3.85 0.06
CA LEU A 72 -17.96 2.61 -0.21
C LEU A 72 -19.37 2.86 -0.78
N LEU A 73 -20.02 3.96 -0.39
CA LEU A 73 -21.34 4.33 -0.89
C LEU A 73 -21.31 5.08 -2.22
N TRP A 74 -20.14 5.51 -2.72
CA TRP A 74 -20.06 6.46 -3.84
C TRP A 74 -20.87 6.05 -5.08
N ASN A 75 -20.78 4.77 -5.47
CA ASN A 75 -21.45 4.27 -6.67
C ASN A 75 -22.95 4.00 -6.45
N ASP A 76 -23.41 3.94 -5.20
CA ASP A 76 -24.80 3.63 -4.83
C ASP A 76 -25.57 4.91 -4.43
N ASP A 77 -24.97 5.82 -3.66
CA ASP A 77 -25.50 7.15 -3.33
C ASP A 77 -24.38 8.21 -3.28
N GLU A 78 -24.06 8.77 -4.45
CA GLU A 78 -23.05 9.82 -4.59
C GLU A 78 -23.37 11.06 -3.75
N LYS A 79 -24.65 11.43 -3.62
CA LYS A 79 -25.07 12.62 -2.87
C LYS A 79 -24.75 12.43 -1.39
N ARG A 80 -25.04 11.24 -0.85
CA ARG A 80 -24.70 10.86 0.53
C ARG A 80 -23.19 10.87 0.73
N SER A 81 -22.42 10.28 -0.18
CA SER A 81 -20.96 10.29 -0.12
C SER A 81 -20.37 11.70 -0.11
N ARG A 82 -20.86 12.61 -0.96
CA ARG A 82 -20.43 14.03 -0.97
C ARG A 82 -20.75 14.74 0.34
N SER A 83 -21.92 14.46 0.92
CA SER A 83 -22.29 15.00 2.23
C SER A 83 -21.37 14.50 3.33
N LEU A 84 -21.03 13.21 3.34
CA LEU A 84 -20.12 12.61 4.31
C LEU A 84 -18.70 13.19 4.16
N PHE A 85 -18.17 13.33 2.94
CA PHE A 85 -16.86 13.97 2.74
C PHE A 85 -16.84 15.43 3.18
N THR A 86 -17.96 16.15 3.09
CA THR A 86 -18.08 17.52 3.62
C THR A 86 -18.00 17.54 5.15
N ALA A 87 -18.66 16.61 5.84
CA ALA A 87 -18.55 16.48 7.29
C ALA A 87 -17.12 16.11 7.73
N VAL A 88 -16.50 15.16 7.01
CA VAL A 88 -15.11 14.76 7.23
C VAL A 88 -14.14 15.93 7.01
N GLU A 89 -14.42 16.84 6.08
CA GLU A 89 -13.63 18.06 5.88
C GLU A 89 -13.54 18.90 7.17
N GLU A 90 -14.66 19.06 7.87
CA GLU A 90 -14.72 19.78 9.14
C GLU A 90 -13.98 19.04 10.26
N ASP A 91 -14.07 17.71 10.31
CA ASP A 91 -13.31 16.91 11.28
C ASP A 91 -11.80 17.03 11.08
N ILE A 92 -11.32 17.06 9.83
CA ILE A 92 -9.90 17.26 9.52
C ILE A 92 -9.45 18.66 9.92
N LYS A 93 -10.24 19.70 9.63
CA LYS A 93 -9.93 21.07 10.08
C LYS A 93 -9.86 21.16 11.59
N ALA A 94 -10.79 20.53 12.30
CA ALA A 94 -10.79 20.50 13.76
C ALA A 94 -9.51 19.86 14.32
N GLY A 95 -9.04 18.76 13.71
CA GLY A 95 -7.81 18.09 14.13
C GLY A 95 -6.51 18.88 13.90
N PHE A 96 -6.46 19.74 12.88
CA PHE A 96 -5.31 20.64 12.69
C PHE A 96 -5.35 21.87 13.60
N ASN A 97 -6.53 22.20 14.13
CA ASN A 97 -6.73 23.26 15.10
C ASN A 97 -6.67 22.74 16.54
N ASP A 98 -5.99 21.61 16.75
CA ASP A 98 -5.79 21.02 18.07
C ASP A 98 -5.09 22.01 19.01
N THR A 99 -5.67 22.21 20.19
CA THR A 99 -5.16 23.14 21.20
C THR A 99 -4.57 22.42 22.41
N ASP A 100 -4.23 21.13 22.28
CA ASP A 100 -3.58 20.37 23.35
C ASP A 100 -2.26 21.04 23.76
N THR A 101 -2.11 21.26 25.06
CA THR A 101 -0.93 21.91 25.66
C THR A 101 0.25 20.95 25.84
N ASP A 102 0.03 19.63 25.77
CA ASP A 102 1.12 18.67 25.72
C ASP A 102 1.72 18.60 24.31
N ASP A 103 2.95 19.10 24.15
CA ASP A 103 3.67 19.11 22.87
C ASP A 103 3.75 17.72 22.21
N SER A 104 3.89 16.67 23.02
CA SER A 104 3.97 15.30 22.52
C SER A 104 2.64 14.81 21.95
N ALA A 105 1.54 15.03 22.69
CA ALA A 105 0.19 14.72 22.23
C ALA A 105 -0.21 15.56 21.02
N HIS A 106 0.06 16.87 21.07
CA HIS A 106 -0.21 17.79 19.97
C HIS A 106 0.48 17.36 18.68
N ARG A 107 1.80 17.09 18.74
CA ARG A 107 2.55 16.56 17.58
C ARG A 107 1.95 15.26 17.06
N ARG A 108 1.51 14.34 17.93
CA ARG A 108 0.83 13.10 17.50
C ARG A 108 -0.50 13.40 16.81
N THR A 109 -1.29 14.34 17.32
CA THR A 109 -2.55 14.79 16.69
C THR A 109 -2.30 15.23 15.26
N LEU A 110 -1.39 16.18 15.07
CA LEU A 110 -1.06 16.71 13.75
C LEU A 110 -0.60 15.60 12.80
N MET A 111 0.23 14.67 13.28
CA MET A 111 0.66 13.49 12.52
C MET A 111 -0.50 12.62 12.03
N VAL A 112 -1.44 12.29 12.92
CA VAL A 112 -2.61 11.47 12.60
C VAL A 112 -3.53 12.16 11.60
N PHE A 113 -3.83 13.44 11.80
CA PHE A 113 -4.71 14.19 10.91
C PHE A 113 -4.07 14.47 9.55
N GLY A 114 -2.75 14.67 9.49
CA GLY A 114 -2.02 14.73 8.22
C GLY A 114 -2.09 13.43 7.43
N GLN A 115 -1.98 12.28 8.10
CA GLN A 115 -2.16 10.98 7.46
C GLN A 115 -3.60 10.79 6.98
N LEU A 116 -4.59 11.06 7.84
CA LEU A 116 -6.01 10.96 7.48
C LEU A 116 -6.33 11.84 6.27
N ARG A 117 -5.86 13.09 6.25
CA ARG A 117 -6.04 14.00 5.11
C ARG A 117 -5.49 13.42 3.81
N GLY A 118 -4.30 12.83 3.85
CA GLY A 118 -3.70 12.16 2.69
C GLY A 118 -4.50 10.93 2.22
N ASP A 119 -4.94 10.09 3.15
CA ASP A 119 -5.73 8.90 2.85
C ASP A 119 -7.10 9.27 2.25
N ILE A 120 -7.81 10.23 2.85
CA ILE A 120 -9.11 10.72 2.39
C ILE A 120 -8.99 11.36 1.01
N LEU A 121 -7.94 12.16 0.79
CA LEU A 121 -7.66 12.76 -0.51
C LEU A 121 -7.56 11.70 -1.61
N GLY A 122 -6.81 10.62 -1.36
CA GLY A 122 -6.68 9.50 -2.29
C GLY A 122 -8.02 8.80 -2.55
N ARG A 123 -8.88 8.67 -1.55
CA ARG A 123 -10.24 8.10 -1.71
C ARG A 123 -11.11 8.96 -2.61
N ILE A 124 -11.18 10.26 -2.33
CA ILE A 124 -11.99 11.19 -3.13
C ILE A 124 -11.47 11.22 -4.59
N ALA A 125 -10.15 11.28 -4.79
CA ALA A 125 -9.54 11.37 -6.12
C ALA A 125 -9.84 10.17 -7.03
N LYS A 126 -10.04 8.97 -6.46
CA LYS A 126 -10.49 7.78 -7.23
C LYS A 126 -11.85 7.99 -7.88
N HIS A 127 -12.67 8.88 -7.36
CA HIS A 127 -14.04 9.10 -7.82
C HIS A 127 -14.18 10.46 -8.51
N ASP A 128 -13.83 11.54 -7.82
CA ASP A 128 -13.98 12.93 -8.26
C ASP A 128 -12.69 13.75 -8.00
N PRO A 129 -11.86 13.93 -9.04
CA PRO A 129 -10.68 14.79 -9.03
C PRO A 129 -10.89 16.23 -8.52
N GLU A 130 -12.00 16.86 -8.90
CA GLU A 130 -12.26 18.26 -8.56
C GLU A 130 -12.65 18.39 -7.08
N LEU A 131 -13.47 17.46 -6.59
CA LEU A 131 -13.81 17.37 -5.17
C LEU A 131 -12.55 17.12 -4.33
N ALA A 132 -11.64 16.26 -4.79
CA ALA A 132 -10.38 15.99 -4.11
C ALA A 132 -9.52 17.26 -4.01
N LEU A 133 -9.42 18.03 -5.09
CA LEU A 133 -8.70 19.31 -5.09
C LEU A 133 -9.35 20.34 -4.16
N LYS A 134 -10.68 20.42 -4.13
CA LYS A 134 -11.43 21.28 -3.21
C LYS A 134 -11.15 20.89 -1.75
N PHE A 135 -11.24 19.59 -1.44
CA PHE A 135 -10.94 19.05 -0.11
C PHE A 135 -9.51 19.36 0.31
N LEU A 136 -8.51 19.12 -0.55
CA LEU A 136 -7.11 19.43 -0.28
C LEU A 136 -6.91 20.91 0.11
N ARG A 137 -7.54 21.82 -0.64
CA ARG A 137 -7.44 23.26 -0.40
C ARG A 137 -8.15 23.69 0.87
N ALA A 138 -9.34 23.16 1.12
CA ALA A 138 -10.16 23.54 2.26
C ALA A 138 -9.60 23.01 3.60
N THR A 139 -8.88 21.89 3.58
CA THR A 139 -8.26 21.26 4.75
C THR A 139 -6.79 21.63 4.94
N ARG A 140 -6.28 22.64 4.21
CA ARG A 140 -4.91 23.12 4.39
C ARG A 140 -4.75 23.65 5.84
N PRO A 141 -3.73 23.24 6.59
CA PRO A 141 -3.43 23.80 7.91
C PRO A 141 -3.26 25.33 7.83
N MET A 142 -3.64 26.03 8.90
CA MET A 142 -3.46 27.49 8.94
C MET A 142 -1.97 27.84 8.93
N SER A 143 -1.62 29.01 8.41
CA SER A 143 -0.21 29.40 8.23
C SER A 143 0.56 29.58 9.54
N ASP A 144 -0.15 29.81 10.64
CA ASP A 144 0.36 29.93 12.00
C ASP A 144 0.38 28.59 12.76
N THR A 145 -0.18 27.51 12.20
CA THR A 145 -0.07 26.17 12.78
C THR A 145 1.39 25.71 12.72
N GLU A 146 2.00 25.45 13.88
CA GLU A 146 3.36 24.92 13.97
C GLU A 146 3.40 23.45 13.56
N LEU A 147 3.60 23.20 12.27
CA LEU A 147 3.66 21.84 11.74
C LEU A 147 4.97 21.11 12.12
N PRO A 148 4.89 19.81 12.41
CA PRO A 148 6.05 18.91 12.50
C PRO A 148 6.98 19.07 11.29
N TYR A 149 8.29 18.97 11.49
CA TYR A 149 9.28 19.10 10.41
C TYR A 149 8.94 18.21 9.20
N GLU A 150 8.46 16.99 9.46
CA GLU A 150 8.05 16.00 8.48
C GLU A 150 6.86 16.43 7.61
N MET A 151 6.09 17.43 8.04
CA MET A 151 4.91 17.95 7.35
C MET A 151 5.13 19.26 6.62
N ARG A 152 6.16 20.04 6.98
CA ARG A 152 6.34 21.42 6.49
C ARG A 152 6.46 21.49 4.96
N ASP A 153 7.10 20.51 4.34
CA ASP A 153 7.24 20.41 2.88
C ASP A 153 6.16 19.55 2.21
N GLY A 154 5.23 18.98 2.99
CA GLY A 154 4.27 17.97 2.55
C GLY A 154 3.16 18.51 1.66
N GLU A 155 2.75 19.78 1.80
CA GLU A 155 1.63 20.37 1.06
C GLU A 155 1.85 20.34 -0.46
N LYS A 156 3.04 20.77 -0.91
CA LYS A 156 3.37 20.77 -2.34
C LYS A 156 3.43 19.35 -2.90
N SER A 157 3.95 18.40 -2.12
CA SER A 157 4.00 16.99 -2.51
C SER A 157 2.61 16.36 -2.58
N LEU A 158 1.69 16.72 -1.67
CA LEU A 158 0.30 16.26 -1.71
C LEU A 158 -0.43 16.76 -2.96
N GLU A 159 -0.27 18.04 -3.32
CA GLU A 159 -0.87 18.63 -4.53
C GLU A 159 -0.36 17.92 -5.81
N LEU A 160 0.94 17.62 -5.88
CA LEU A 160 1.53 16.91 -7.02
C LEU A 160 1.16 15.42 -7.05
N ARG A 161 1.12 14.74 -5.90
CA ARG A 161 0.62 13.35 -5.82
C ARG A 161 -0.84 13.26 -6.25
N LEU A 162 -1.65 14.24 -5.89
CA LEU A 162 -3.02 14.35 -6.38
C LEU A 162 -3.03 14.54 -7.90
N ALA A 163 -2.22 15.45 -8.45
CA ALA A 163 -2.14 15.66 -9.90
C ALA A 163 -1.79 14.36 -10.66
N VAL A 164 -0.90 13.52 -10.11
CA VAL A 164 -0.61 12.19 -10.68
C VAL A 164 -1.86 11.30 -10.69
N GLN A 165 -2.62 11.24 -9.60
CA GLN A 165 -3.86 10.43 -9.55
C GLN A 165 -4.91 10.97 -10.53
N ILE A 166 -5.06 12.29 -10.60
CA ILE A 166 -6.01 12.98 -11.47
C ILE A 166 -5.69 12.72 -12.95
N ALA A 167 -4.41 12.70 -13.35
CA ALA A 167 -3.99 12.53 -14.74
C ALA A 167 -4.56 11.27 -15.41
N ALA A 168 -4.95 10.24 -14.64
CA ALA A 168 -5.63 9.07 -15.19
C ALA A 168 -7.04 9.34 -15.72
N LYS A 169 -7.75 10.34 -15.18
CA LYS A 169 -9.13 10.71 -15.53
C LYS A 169 -9.22 12.06 -16.24
N ASP A 170 -8.44 13.03 -15.79
CA ASP A 170 -8.41 14.40 -16.32
C ASP A 170 -6.95 14.88 -16.49
N PRO A 171 -6.33 14.58 -17.64
CA PRO A 171 -4.98 15.02 -17.96
C PRO A 171 -4.82 16.55 -17.99
N GLN A 172 -5.86 17.30 -18.33
CA GLN A 172 -5.79 18.76 -18.47
C GLN A 172 -5.78 19.45 -17.11
N LEU A 173 -6.59 18.97 -16.15
CA LEU A 173 -6.51 19.42 -14.77
C LEU A 173 -5.16 19.07 -14.14
N ALA A 174 -4.65 17.85 -14.37
CA ALA A 174 -3.33 17.46 -13.90
C ALA A 174 -2.19 18.32 -14.49
N LEU A 175 -2.28 18.67 -15.78
CA LEU A 175 -1.37 19.60 -16.45
C LEU A 175 -1.40 20.98 -15.76
N SER A 176 -2.59 21.53 -15.52
CA SER A 176 -2.77 22.82 -14.85
C SER A 176 -2.15 22.82 -13.45
N LEU A 177 -2.38 21.77 -12.67
CA LEU A 177 -1.78 21.62 -11.33
C LEU A 177 -0.25 21.49 -11.40
N GLY A 178 0.26 20.71 -12.35
CA GLY A 178 1.69 20.59 -12.62
C GLY A 178 2.33 21.94 -12.96
N GLN A 179 1.70 22.73 -13.83
CA GLN A 179 2.16 24.07 -14.22
C GLN A 179 2.11 25.07 -13.06
N GLN A 180 1.05 25.06 -12.25
CA GLN A 180 0.94 25.90 -11.04
C GLN A 180 2.03 25.57 -10.03
N SER A 181 2.32 24.28 -9.82
CA SER A 181 3.37 23.84 -8.92
C SER A 181 4.77 24.19 -9.46
N LEU A 182 4.98 23.99 -10.77
CA LEU A 182 6.19 24.42 -11.47
C LEU A 182 6.40 25.92 -11.31
N ALA A 183 5.36 26.76 -11.42
CA ALA A 183 5.43 28.20 -11.21
C ALA A 183 5.97 28.59 -9.82
N LYS A 184 5.64 27.82 -8.77
CA LYS A 184 6.11 28.02 -7.39
C LYS A 184 7.54 27.54 -7.13
N GLY A 185 8.13 26.74 -8.03
CA GLY A 185 9.51 26.26 -7.93
C GLY A 185 9.65 24.79 -8.32
N PHE A 186 10.86 24.26 -8.26
CA PHE A 186 11.14 22.89 -8.71
C PHE A 186 10.73 21.84 -7.66
N SER A 187 10.36 20.65 -8.13
CA SER A 187 10.09 19.45 -7.34
C SER A 187 10.32 18.22 -8.22
N THR A 188 10.82 17.13 -7.64
CA THR A 188 10.96 15.85 -8.35
C THR A 188 9.61 15.23 -8.70
N ASP A 189 8.56 15.53 -7.92
CA ASP A 189 7.21 14.99 -8.13
C ASP A 189 6.59 15.49 -9.46
N LEU A 190 7.13 16.57 -10.05
CA LEU A 190 6.74 17.05 -11.39
C LEU A 190 7.02 15.99 -12.47
N LEU A 191 8.05 15.15 -12.30
CA LEU A 191 8.34 14.06 -13.23
C LEU A 191 7.29 12.96 -13.19
N SER A 192 6.74 12.68 -12.02
CA SER A 192 5.65 11.71 -11.88
C SER A 192 4.41 12.20 -12.61
N VAL A 193 4.10 13.50 -12.52
CA VAL A 193 3.00 14.11 -13.30
C VAL A 193 3.28 14.01 -14.79
N LEU A 194 4.48 14.39 -15.25
CA LEU A 194 4.87 14.27 -16.66
C LEU A 194 4.77 12.83 -17.17
N SER A 195 5.27 11.86 -16.40
CA SER A 195 5.23 10.44 -16.75
C SER A 195 3.79 9.93 -16.89
N GLN A 196 2.92 10.34 -15.97
CA GLN A 196 1.51 9.95 -16.02
C GLN A 196 0.78 10.61 -17.19
N LEU A 197 1.05 11.90 -17.46
CA LEU A 197 0.54 12.58 -18.65
C LEU A 197 1.02 11.86 -19.91
N GLN A 198 2.30 11.47 -20.01
CA GLN A 198 2.82 10.79 -21.20
C GLN A 198 2.07 9.50 -21.52
N GLN A 199 1.59 8.79 -20.49
CA GLN A 199 0.80 7.58 -20.65
C GLN A 199 -0.65 7.85 -21.07
N LYS A 200 -1.21 9.02 -20.73
CA LYS A 200 -2.66 9.32 -20.86
C LYS A 200 -2.99 10.34 -21.94
N ASP A 201 -2.14 11.36 -22.10
CA ASP A 201 -2.25 12.46 -23.05
C ASP A 201 -0.84 12.94 -23.45
N LYS A 202 -0.36 12.46 -24.60
CA LYS A 202 0.97 12.77 -25.11
C LYS A 202 1.16 14.26 -25.46
N GLU A 203 0.08 14.94 -25.87
CA GLU A 203 0.17 16.36 -26.23
C GLU A 203 0.31 17.22 -24.97
N ALA A 204 -0.50 16.93 -23.94
CA ALA A 204 -0.38 17.56 -22.63
C ALA A 204 1.01 17.31 -22.01
N ALA A 205 1.52 16.07 -22.11
CA ALA A 205 2.85 15.72 -21.64
C ALA A 205 3.94 16.51 -22.38
N LEU A 206 3.87 16.63 -23.71
CA LEU A 206 4.83 17.39 -24.48
C LEU A 206 4.79 18.89 -24.14
N GLY A 207 3.58 19.46 -23.98
CA GLY A 207 3.40 20.84 -23.54
C GLY A 207 3.99 21.07 -22.15
N PHE A 208 3.77 20.14 -21.22
CA PHE A 208 4.34 20.22 -19.88
C PHE A 208 5.85 20.10 -19.87
N TYR A 209 6.39 19.16 -20.65
CA TYR A 209 7.82 18.96 -20.83
C TYR A 209 8.50 20.25 -21.30
N LYS A 210 7.96 20.89 -22.34
CA LYS A 210 8.43 22.20 -22.83
C LYS A 210 8.43 23.26 -21.74
N ALA A 211 7.33 23.37 -20.99
CA ALA A 211 7.24 24.33 -19.88
C ALA A 211 8.29 24.08 -18.77
N ILE A 212 8.59 22.82 -18.45
CA ILE A 212 9.64 22.47 -17.48
C ILE A 212 11.01 22.91 -18.00
N VAL A 213 11.34 22.59 -19.26
CA VAL A 213 12.61 22.97 -19.88
C VAL A 213 12.77 24.49 -19.95
N ASP A 214 11.72 25.21 -20.33
CA ASP A 214 11.73 26.67 -20.38
C ASP A 214 11.97 27.29 -19.00
N LYS A 215 11.35 26.73 -17.96
CA LYS A 215 11.61 27.20 -16.59
C LYS A 215 13.04 26.91 -16.15
N LEU A 216 13.56 25.72 -16.45
CA LEU A 216 14.95 25.35 -16.15
C LEU A 216 15.96 26.27 -16.85
N ARG A 217 15.66 26.72 -18.07
CA ARG A 217 16.50 27.68 -18.81
C ARG A 217 16.69 29.00 -18.07
N SER A 218 15.65 29.46 -17.38
CA SER A 218 15.67 30.70 -16.58
C SER A 218 16.26 30.54 -15.17
N ALA A 219 16.53 29.30 -14.74
CA ALA A 219 16.96 29.00 -13.37
C ALA A 219 18.48 28.96 -13.22
N SER A 220 18.97 29.36 -12.05
CA SER A 220 20.37 29.16 -11.68
C SER A 220 20.57 27.74 -11.14
N LEU A 221 20.78 26.78 -12.05
CA LEU A 221 21.03 25.37 -11.71
C LEU A 221 22.17 25.20 -10.69
N ALA A 222 23.24 26.00 -10.79
CA ALA A 222 24.34 25.99 -9.83
C ALA A 222 23.92 26.20 -8.37
N ARG A 223 22.86 26.99 -8.14
CA ARG A 223 22.38 27.40 -6.80
C ARG A 223 21.10 26.71 -6.37
N ASP A 224 20.52 25.87 -7.22
CA ASP A 224 19.25 25.19 -6.95
C ASP A 224 19.39 23.67 -7.14
N PRO A 225 19.68 22.93 -6.05
CA PRO A 225 19.79 21.48 -6.11
C PRO A 225 18.52 20.77 -6.61
N ALA A 226 17.33 21.35 -6.39
CA ALA A 226 16.07 20.77 -6.86
C ALA A 226 15.93 20.93 -8.38
N ALA A 227 16.34 22.07 -8.93
CA ALA A 227 16.41 22.30 -10.37
C ALA A 227 17.38 21.32 -11.06
N VAL A 228 18.57 21.12 -10.49
CA VAL A 228 19.57 20.16 -11.00
C VAL A 228 19.02 18.76 -11.00
N ARG A 229 18.42 18.33 -9.89
CA ARG A 229 17.85 16.99 -9.75
C ARG A 229 16.74 16.76 -10.78
N LEU A 230 15.86 17.74 -10.95
CA LEU A 230 14.78 17.67 -11.95
C LEU A 230 15.35 17.57 -13.37
N ALA A 231 16.29 18.44 -13.74
CA ALA A 231 16.87 18.47 -15.08
C ALA A 231 17.59 17.16 -15.43
N VAL A 232 18.40 16.63 -14.52
CA VAL A 232 19.18 15.39 -14.71
C VAL A 232 18.25 14.19 -14.85
N ASN A 233 17.27 14.06 -13.96
CA ASN A 233 16.29 12.98 -14.04
C ASN A 233 15.47 13.08 -15.33
N LEU A 234 15.10 14.29 -15.76
CA LEU A 234 14.34 14.50 -16.99
C LEU A 234 15.13 14.08 -18.23
N ILE A 235 16.43 14.39 -18.31
CA ILE A 235 17.33 13.91 -19.37
C ILE A 235 17.38 12.38 -19.39
N GLN A 236 17.35 11.73 -18.23
CA GLN A 236 17.43 10.28 -18.16
C GLN A 236 16.10 9.61 -18.54
N SER A 237 14.97 10.15 -18.09
CA SER A 237 13.67 9.47 -18.15
C SER A 237 12.79 9.86 -19.35
N PHE A 238 13.05 10.98 -20.01
CA PHE A 238 12.19 11.51 -21.09
C PHE A 238 13.04 11.82 -22.33
N GLN A 239 13.37 10.77 -23.09
CA GLN A 239 14.27 10.83 -24.26
C GLN A 239 13.45 10.76 -25.56
N PRO A 240 14.03 11.10 -26.72
CA PRO A 240 13.40 10.80 -28.01
C PRO A 240 13.24 9.28 -28.23
N PRO A 241 12.13 8.81 -28.85
CA PRO A 241 11.12 9.59 -29.57
C PRO A 241 9.97 10.15 -28.70
N GLU A 242 9.91 9.86 -27.40
CA GLU A 242 8.87 10.37 -26.51
C GLU A 242 8.97 11.88 -26.29
N ALA A 243 10.19 12.39 -26.23
CA ALA A 243 10.49 13.82 -26.19
C ALA A 243 10.68 14.41 -27.59
N ASP A 244 10.33 15.70 -27.74
CA ASP A 244 10.79 16.50 -28.87
C ASP A 244 12.33 16.59 -28.84
N GLU A 245 12.97 16.15 -29.92
CA GLU A 245 14.42 16.01 -30.00
C GLU A 245 15.14 17.35 -29.85
N GLN A 246 14.57 18.43 -30.37
CA GLN A 246 15.17 19.75 -30.26
C GLN A 246 15.06 20.28 -28.83
N VAL A 247 13.91 20.11 -28.17
CA VAL A 247 13.73 20.49 -26.76
C VAL A 247 14.62 19.64 -25.84
N TYR A 248 14.77 18.35 -26.14
CA TYR A 248 15.68 17.45 -25.42
C TYR A 248 17.14 17.85 -25.59
N ARG A 249 17.56 18.22 -26.80
CA ARG A 249 18.88 18.78 -27.05
C ARG A 249 19.09 20.07 -26.26
N ASP A 250 18.12 20.97 -26.28
CA ASP A 250 18.17 22.22 -25.53
C ASP A 250 18.33 22.00 -24.01
N LEU A 251 17.59 21.05 -23.43
CA LEU A 251 17.72 20.67 -22.02
C LEU A 251 19.15 20.20 -21.68
N ILE A 252 19.74 19.35 -22.53
CA ILE A 252 21.13 18.91 -22.37
C ILE A 252 22.08 20.11 -22.46
N GLY A 253 21.83 21.04 -23.39
CA GLY A 253 22.60 22.26 -23.54
C GLY A 253 22.57 23.16 -22.30
N ILE A 254 21.40 23.34 -21.68
CA ILE A 254 21.22 24.11 -20.45
C ILE A 254 22.07 23.53 -19.31
N VAL A 255 22.02 22.21 -19.12
CA VAL A 255 22.80 21.55 -18.06
C VAL A 255 24.31 21.62 -18.34
N LEU A 256 24.72 21.44 -19.61
CA LEU A 256 26.12 21.58 -20.04
C LEU A 256 26.66 22.98 -19.76
N GLU A 257 25.92 24.01 -20.16
CA GLU A 257 26.34 25.40 -19.96
C GLU A 257 26.44 25.74 -18.47
N SER A 258 25.46 25.32 -17.67
CA SER A 258 25.53 25.51 -16.21
C SER A 258 26.72 24.80 -15.60
N ALA A 259 27.07 23.60 -16.07
CA ALA A 259 28.22 22.84 -15.58
C ALA A 259 29.55 23.55 -15.86
N LEU A 260 29.73 24.02 -17.09
CA LEU A 260 30.95 24.71 -17.52
C LEU A 260 31.13 26.03 -16.78
N THR A 261 30.06 26.83 -16.70
CA THR A 261 30.07 28.12 -15.97
C THR A 261 30.28 27.95 -14.47
N SER A 262 29.85 26.81 -13.90
CA SER A 262 30.07 26.47 -12.49
C SER A 262 31.47 25.94 -12.18
N GLY A 263 32.32 25.79 -13.19
CA GLY A 263 33.70 25.32 -13.02
C GLY A 263 33.83 23.82 -12.81
N CYS A 264 32.85 23.01 -13.22
CA CYS A 264 32.89 21.54 -13.02
C CYS A 264 34.03 20.82 -13.76
N ALA A 265 34.70 21.50 -14.70
CA ALA A 265 35.90 21.02 -15.37
C ALA A 265 37.17 21.18 -14.50
N ASN A 266 37.13 21.98 -13.43
CA ASN A 266 38.28 22.31 -12.59
C ASN A 266 38.21 21.61 -11.22
N GLU A 267 39.35 21.16 -10.69
CA GLU A 267 39.43 20.39 -9.42
C GLU A 267 39.04 21.21 -8.17
N ALA A 268 39.09 22.55 -8.23
CA ALA A 268 38.93 23.44 -7.07
C ALA A 268 37.49 23.92 -6.77
N SER A 269 36.48 23.44 -7.50
CA SER A 269 35.09 23.87 -7.31
C SER A 269 34.42 23.14 -6.13
N GLU A 270 34.68 23.57 -4.89
CA GLU A 270 33.97 23.06 -3.70
C GLU A 270 32.49 23.52 -3.65
N HIS A 271 32.17 24.67 -4.25
CA HIS A 271 30.87 25.35 -4.07
C HIS A 271 29.71 24.76 -4.90
N ASN A 272 29.98 23.94 -5.93
CA ASN A 272 28.96 23.37 -6.83
C ASN A 272 29.03 21.84 -6.93
N TYR A 273 29.48 21.18 -5.85
CA TYR A 273 29.77 19.75 -5.83
C TYR A 273 28.59 18.89 -6.35
N TYR A 274 27.35 19.22 -5.98
CA TYR A 274 26.17 18.45 -6.37
C TYR A 274 25.93 18.45 -7.88
N LEU A 275 25.91 19.63 -8.53
CA LEU A 275 25.78 19.74 -9.99
C LEU A 275 26.91 18.97 -10.68
N CYS A 276 28.14 19.21 -10.25
CA CYS A 276 29.31 18.59 -10.87
C CYS A 276 29.35 17.07 -10.69
N TRP A 277 28.76 16.53 -9.61
CA TRP A 277 28.62 15.09 -9.39
C TRP A 277 27.55 14.48 -10.30
N GLN A 278 26.39 15.14 -10.45
CA GLN A 278 25.28 14.64 -11.26
C GLN A 278 25.61 14.51 -12.76
N ILE A 279 26.51 15.36 -13.28
CA ILE A 279 26.96 15.33 -14.69
C ILE A 279 27.43 13.94 -15.12
N ALA A 280 28.13 13.21 -14.25
CA ALA A 280 28.68 11.90 -14.58
C ALA A 280 27.58 10.94 -15.06
N SER A 281 26.40 11.00 -14.46
CA SER A 281 25.25 10.14 -14.78
C SER A 281 24.63 10.40 -16.16
N ILE A 282 24.88 11.57 -16.75
CA ILE A 282 24.33 12.00 -18.06
C ILE A 282 25.42 12.28 -19.09
N PHE A 283 26.70 12.03 -18.79
CA PHE A 283 27.82 12.40 -19.66
C PHE A 283 27.72 11.82 -21.06
N SER A 284 27.28 10.57 -21.22
CA SER A 284 27.11 9.96 -22.54
C SER A 284 26.11 10.71 -23.42
N LYS A 285 25.11 11.37 -22.81
CA LYS A 285 24.14 12.21 -23.53
C LYS A 285 24.74 13.57 -23.86
N LEU A 286 25.50 14.17 -22.95
CA LEU A 286 26.26 15.40 -23.22
C LEU A 286 27.22 15.20 -24.40
N GLU A 287 27.97 14.10 -24.43
CA GLU A 287 28.88 13.77 -25.51
C GLU A 287 28.14 13.54 -26.84
N LYS A 288 27.02 12.80 -26.82
CA LYS A 288 26.22 12.55 -28.03
C LYS A 288 25.75 13.84 -28.71
N TYR A 289 25.26 14.83 -27.96
CA TYR A 289 24.64 16.03 -28.52
C TYR A 289 25.59 17.25 -28.61
N TYR A 290 26.68 17.27 -27.84
CA TYR A 290 27.59 18.42 -27.69
C TYR A 290 29.09 18.02 -27.59
N ALA A 291 29.51 16.94 -28.26
CA ALA A 291 30.84 16.34 -28.16
C ALA A 291 32.04 17.30 -27.93
N PRO A 292 32.25 18.39 -28.72
CA PRO A 292 33.41 19.25 -28.54
C PRO A 292 33.41 19.99 -27.20
N ARG A 293 32.24 20.43 -26.72
CA ARG A 293 32.07 21.15 -25.45
C ARG A 293 31.99 20.19 -24.26
N ALA A 294 31.41 19.02 -24.46
CA ALA A 294 31.30 18.01 -23.40
C ALA A 294 32.66 17.40 -23.03
N ALA A 295 33.63 17.37 -23.95
CA ALA A 295 34.95 16.80 -23.72
C ALA A 295 35.69 17.40 -22.50
N GLU A 296 35.45 18.67 -22.19
CA GLU A 296 36.01 19.37 -21.02
C GLU A 296 35.57 18.76 -19.68
N LEU A 297 34.41 18.10 -19.65
CA LEU A 297 33.84 17.46 -18.45
C LEU A 297 34.19 15.95 -18.34
N ARG A 298 34.96 15.41 -19.30
CA ARG A 298 35.22 13.96 -19.39
C ARG A 298 35.92 13.39 -18.17
N ARG A 299 36.89 14.13 -17.60
CA ARG A 299 37.61 13.72 -16.39
C ARG A 299 36.64 13.56 -15.21
N ARG A 300 35.77 14.55 -14.98
CA ARG A 300 34.75 14.53 -13.93
C ARG A 300 33.75 13.38 -14.08
N ALA A 301 33.40 13.06 -15.33
CA ALA A 301 32.49 11.95 -15.63
C ALA A 301 33.09 10.57 -15.34
N LEU A 302 34.42 10.42 -15.39
CA LEU A 302 35.11 9.18 -15.04
C LEU A 302 35.19 8.99 -13.51
N ASP A 303 35.30 10.08 -12.76
CA ASP A 303 35.32 10.04 -11.28
C ASP A 303 33.96 9.69 -10.66
N GLY A 304 32.85 10.04 -11.33
CA GLY A 304 31.48 9.83 -10.82
C GLY A 304 30.77 8.57 -11.34
N GLN A 305 31.42 7.74 -12.16
CA GLN A 305 30.84 6.52 -12.72
C GLN A 305 30.95 5.33 -11.75
N SER A 306 30.08 5.27 -10.76
CA SER A 306 29.60 3.98 -10.24
C SER A 306 28.22 3.69 -10.84
N GLY A 307 28.10 2.61 -11.61
CA GLY A 307 26.91 2.19 -12.36
C GLY A 307 25.68 1.78 -11.55
N GLU A 308 25.55 2.25 -10.30
CA GLU A 308 24.51 1.84 -9.34
C GLU A 308 23.19 2.61 -9.49
N GLY A 309 23.22 3.90 -9.88
CA GLY A 309 22.03 4.77 -9.86
C GLY A 309 20.93 4.43 -10.87
N LEU A 310 21.29 4.11 -12.13
CA LEU A 310 20.33 3.75 -13.18
C LEU A 310 19.68 2.38 -12.93
N ARG A 311 20.43 1.46 -12.30
CA ARG A 311 19.94 0.14 -11.91
C ARG A 311 18.89 0.27 -10.79
N ALA A 312 19.12 1.17 -9.82
CA ALA A 312 18.21 1.37 -8.70
C ALA A 312 16.78 1.81 -9.12
N ALA A 313 16.66 2.74 -10.07
CA ALA A 313 15.35 3.24 -10.53
C ALA A 313 14.52 2.18 -11.28
N ALA A 314 15.15 1.39 -12.16
CA ALA A 314 14.48 0.29 -12.86
C ALA A 314 14.02 -0.80 -11.87
N PHE A 315 14.86 -1.13 -10.88
CA PHE A 315 14.50 -2.05 -9.81
C PHE A 315 13.30 -1.55 -8.99
N GLN A 316 13.24 -0.26 -8.68
CA GLN A 316 12.14 0.32 -7.93
C GLN A 316 10.80 0.19 -8.68
N GLN A 317 10.77 0.55 -9.97
CA GLN A 317 9.54 0.46 -10.77
C GLN A 317 9.02 -0.97 -10.90
N VAL A 318 9.92 -1.95 -11.10
CA VAL A 318 9.53 -3.36 -11.18
C VAL A 318 8.97 -3.86 -9.84
N ASN A 319 9.59 -3.49 -8.72
CA ASN A 319 9.10 -3.86 -7.39
C ASN A 319 7.71 -3.29 -7.11
N GLU A 320 7.49 -1.99 -7.35
CA GLU A 320 6.20 -1.34 -7.10
C GLU A 320 5.05 -1.98 -7.91
N THR A 321 5.33 -2.40 -9.15
CA THR A 321 4.34 -3.06 -10.01
C THR A 321 4.09 -4.51 -9.60
N ILE A 322 5.11 -5.25 -9.15
CA ILE A 322 4.93 -6.60 -8.60
C ILE A 322 4.02 -6.56 -7.37
N ASP A 323 4.23 -5.58 -6.50
CA ASP A 323 3.48 -5.44 -5.25
C ASP A 323 2.01 -5.07 -5.52
N ARG A 324 1.75 -4.11 -6.42
CA ARG A 324 0.42 -3.50 -6.58
C ARG A 324 -0.34 -3.90 -7.85
N GLY A 325 0.36 -4.35 -8.88
CA GLY A 325 -0.21 -4.62 -10.20
C GLY A 325 -0.87 -6.00 -10.32
N THR A 326 -1.65 -6.18 -11.38
CA THR A 326 -2.22 -7.45 -11.80
C THR A 326 -1.15 -8.35 -12.44
N ILE A 327 -1.45 -9.66 -12.59
CA ILE A 327 -0.52 -10.61 -13.25
C ILE A 327 -0.14 -10.11 -14.66
N ASP A 328 -1.11 -9.60 -15.43
CA ASP A 328 -0.86 -9.13 -16.79
C ASP A 328 -0.04 -7.82 -16.82
N GLU A 329 -0.26 -6.90 -15.87
CA GLU A 329 0.57 -5.69 -15.72
C GLU A 329 2.02 -6.04 -15.35
N ILE A 330 2.22 -7.05 -14.49
CA ILE A 330 3.54 -7.57 -14.16
C ILE A 330 4.20 -8.13 -15.41
N LEU A 331 3.51 -9.00 -16.16
CA LEU A 331 4.06 -9.61 -17.38
C LEU A 331 4.38 -8.58 -18.47
N ALA A 332 3.60 -7.51 -18.58
CA ALA A 332 3.87 -6.42 -19.53
C ALA A 332 5.24 -5.75 -19.29
N LEU A 333 5.78 -5.79 -18.08
CA LEU A 333 7.12 -5.27 -17.78
C LEU A 333 8.24 -6.09 -18.41
N ALA A 334 8.01 -7.36 -18.74
CA ALA A 334 9.01 -8.23 -19.35
C ALA A 334 9.49 -7.71 -20.71
N THR A 335 8.62 -7.02 -21.45
CA THR A 335 8.97 -6.36 -22.72
C THR A 335 9.82 -5.11 -22.48
N LYS A 336 9.58 -4.40 -21.38
CA LYS A 336 10.27 -3.15 -21.03
C LYS A 336 11.64 -3.38 -20.37
N TYR A 337 11.80 -4.48 -19.62
CA TYR A 337 13.03 -4.82 -18.89
C TYR A 337 13.49 -6.26 -19.19
N PRO A 338 14.07 -6.51 -20.38
CA PRO A 338 14.54 -7.84 -20.80
C PRO A 338 15.50 -8.49 -19.79
N GLU A 339 16.34 -7.69 -19.15
CA GLU A 339 17.34 -8.12 -18.16
C GLU A 339 16.75 -8.61 -16.83
N MET A 340 15.47 -8.31 -16.57
CA MET A 340 14.73 -8.73 -15.38
C MET A 340 13.61 -9.74 -15.68
N GLN A 341 13.53 -10.26 -16.92
CA GLN A 341 12.45 -11.15 -17.35
C GLN A 341 12.24 -12.36 -16.41
N GLY A 342 13.32 -13.03 -16.01
CA GLY A 342 13.22 -14.18 -15.11
C GLY A 342 12.55 -13.83 -13.78
N ARG A 343 12.90 -12.68 -13.20
CA ARG A 343 12.28 -12.19 -11.96
C ARG A 343 10.81 -11.83 -12.14
N ILE A 344 10.47 -11.20 -13.26
CA ILE A 344 9.12 -10.76 -13.59
C ILE A 344 8.19 -11.98 -13.77
N TYR A 345 8.60 -12.94 -14.58
CA TYR A 345 7.83 -14.18 -14.80
C TYR A 345 7.70 -15.01 -13.53
N TRP A 346 8.77 -15.13 -12.74
CA TRP A 346 8.70 -15.82 -11.45
C TRP A 346 7.69 -15.17 -10.49
N SER A 347 7.67 -13.84 -10.43
CA SER A 347 6.75 -13.10 -9.56
C SER A 347 5.30 -13.23 -10.02
N ALA A 348 5.05 -13.16 -11.34
CA ALA A 348 3.73 -13.35 -11.93
C ALA A 348 3.19 -14.78 -11.68
N MET A 349 4.06 -15.79 -11.84
CA MET A 349 3.74 -17.19 -11.53
C MET A 349 3.34 -17.35 -10.06
N LEU A 350 4.16 -16.86 -9.12
CA LEU A 350 3.85 -16.94 -7.69
C LEU A 350 2.53 -16.25 -7.33
N LYS A 351 2.24 -15.10 -7.97
CA LYS A 351 0.99 -14.38 -7.75
C LYS A 351 -0.22 -15.20 -8.21
N ALA A 352 -0.11 -15.91 -9.34
CA ALA A 352 -1.14 -16.84 -9.81
C ALA A 352 -1.32 -18.05 -8.88
N GLU A 353 -0.23 -18.62 -8.33
CA GLU A 353 -0.30 -19.73 -7.36
C GLU A 353 -0.92 -19.30 -6.02
N GLN A 354 -0.63 -18.08 -5.57
CA GLN A 354 -1.22 -17.51 -4.36
C GLN A 354 -2.71 -17.25 -4.52
N SER A 355 -3.15 -16.84 -5.71
CA SER A 355 -4.58 -16.70 -6.00
C SER A 355 -5.28 -18.04 -6.22
N GLY A 356 -4.55 -19.16 -6.28
CA GLY A 356 -5.10 -20.51 -6.51
C GLY A 356 -5.32 -20.86 -7.99
N ASP A 357 -4.88 -20.01 -8.91
CA ASP A 357 -4.96 -20.26 -10.36
C ASP A 357 -3.73 -21.01 -10.85
N VAL A 358 -3.66 -22.29 -10.47
CA VAL A 358 -2.54 -23.19 -10.81
C VAL A 358 -2.43 -23.37 -12.33
N ALA A 359 -3.54 -23.33 -13.06
CA ALA A 359 -3.55 -23.43 -14.51
C ALA A 359 -2.82 -22.23 -15.14
N ARG A 360 -3.14 -21.02 -14.70
CA ARG A 360 -2.45 -19.80 -15.14
C ARG A 360 -0.99 -19.78 -14.72
N ALA A 361 -0.65 -20.23 -13.51
CA ALA A 361 0.74 -20.35 -13.07
C ALA A 361 1.57 -21.25 -14.00
N ARG A 362 1.04 -22.43 -14.37
CA ARG A 362 1.68 -23.34 -15.33
C ARG A 362 1.83 -22.75 -16.71
N GLN A 363 0.83 -21.99 -17.16
CA GLN A 363 0.91 -21.28 -18.44
C GLN A 363 2.05 -20.25 -18.41
N ILE A 364 2.09 -19.39 -17.40
CA ILE A 364 3.15 -18.36 -17.24
C ILE A 364 4.54 -19.01 -17.24
N ALA A 365 4.70 -20.10 -16.48
CA ALA A 365 5.96 -20.84 -16.45
C ALA A 365 6.32 -21.39 -17.85
N SER A 366 5.36 -21.98 -18.55
CA SER A 366 5.55 -22.59 -19.88
C SER A 366 5.89 -21.57 -20.96
N ASP A 367 5.34 -20.37 -20.87
CA ASP A 367 5.57 -19.26 -21.80
C ASP A 367 6.97 -18.63 -21.65
N PHE A 368 7.72 -18.98 -20.59
CA PHE A 368 9.06 -18.43 -20.37
C PHE A 368 10.07 -18.99 -21.38
N PRO A 369 10.84 -18.17 -22.12
CA PRO A 369 11.68 -18.63 -23.22
C PRO A 369 12.84 -19.56 -22.81
N ASP A 370 13.46 -19.31 -21.66
CA ASP A 370 14.60 -20.09 -21.18
C ASP A 370 14.16 -21.43 -20.60
N GLU A 371 14.74 -22.53 -21.12
CA GLU A 371 14.34 -23.89 -20.78
C GLU A 371 14.68 -24.26 -19.32
N ALA A 372 15.83 -23.83 -18.81
CA ALA A 372 16.27 -24.17 -17.46
C ALA A 372 15.39 -23.52 -16.39
N GLN A 373 15.06 -22.23 -16.59
CA GLN A 373 14.14 -21.51 -15.71
C GLN A 373 12.70 -22.00 -15.86
N ARG A 374 12.23 -22.30 -17.08
CA ARG A 374 10.91 -22.91 -17.31
C ARG A 374 10.75 -24.22 -16.51
N ARG A 375 11.74 -25.12 -16.59
CA ARG A 375 11.73 -26.37 -15.82
C ARG A 375 11.73 -26.12 -14.31
N SER A 376 12.48 -25.12 -13.86
CA SER A 376 12.55 -24.74 -12.43
C SER A 376 11.21 -24.20 -11.91
N MET A 377 10.54 -23.37 -12.72
CA MET A 377 9.20 -22.83 -12.42
C MET A 377 8.14 -23.94 -12.37
N LEU A 378 8.11 -24.83 -13.35
CA LEU A 378 7.17 -25.97 -13.35
C LEU A 378 7.41 -26.93 -12.18
N ALA A 379 8.68 -27.22 -11.86
CA ALA A 379 9.03 -28.04 -10.71
C ALA A 379 8.62 -27.39 -9.38
N HIS A 380 8.69 -26.05 -9.28
CA HIS A 380 8.18 -25.32 -8.12
C HIS A 380 6.67 -25.52 -7.96
N ILE A 381 5.91 -25.34 -9.04
CA ILE A 381 4.45 -25.52 -9.04
C ILE A 381 4.08 -26.96 -8.64
N GLU A 382 4.74 -27.96 -9.21
CA GLU A 382 4.50 -29.36 -8.86
C GLU A 382 4.83 -29.65 -7.39
N ALA A 383 5.95 -29.11 -6.90
CA ALA A 383 6.35 -29.24 -5.51
C ALA A 383 5.34 -28.57 -4.57
N ASP A 384 4.85 -27.37 -4.90
CA ASP A 384 3.84 -26.66 -4.11
C ASP A 384 2.50 -27.42 -4.12
N GLN A 385 2.05 -27.93 -5.26
CA GLN A 385 0.82 -28.74 -5.35
C GLN A 385 0.92 -30.02 -4.52
N LYS A 386 2.05 -30.73 -4.62
CA LYS A 386 2.34 -31.90 -3.78
C LYS A 386 2.45 -31.51 -2.31
N TRP A 387 2.95 -30.31 -2.02
CA TRP A 387 3.07 -29.79 -0.66
C TRP A 387 1.70 -29.47 -0.03
N ARG A 388 0.75 -28.98 -0.84
CA ARG A 388 -0.62 -28.67 -0.42
C ARG A 388 -1.54 -29.89 -0.30
N SER A 389 -1.23 -31.01 -0.97
CA SER A 389 -1.95 -32.28 -0.77
C SER A 389 -1.44 -33.02 0.47
N MET A 390 -2.34 -33.47 1.36
CA MET A 390 -1.98 -34.26 2.54
C MET A 390 -2.02 -35.77 2.24
N SER A 391 -0.86 -36.37 1.96
CA SER A 391 -0.71 -37.84 1.92
C SER A 391 -0.44 -38.44 3.30
N ASP A 392 -0.59 -39.75 3.44
CA ASP A 392 -0.32 -40.47 4.68
C ASP A 392 1.15 -40.35 5.12
N GLU A 393 2.11 -40.44 4.19
CA GLU A 393 3.53 -40.26 4.49
C GLU A 393 3.82 -38.85 5.01
N ARG A 394 3.18 -37.86 4.39
CA ARG A 394 3.34 -36.45 4.73
C ARG A 394 2.70 -36.12 6.08
N LEU A 395 1.58 -36.75 6.41
CA LEU A 395 1.00 -36.68 7.74
C LEU A 395 1.96 -37.26 8.78
N ALA A 396 2.63 -38.37 8.49
CA ALA A 396 3.64 -38.95 9.37
C ALA A 396 4.86 -38.02 9.54
N GLU A 397 5.36 -37.40 8.47
CA GLU A 397 6.43 -36.40 8.53
C GLU A 397 6.04 -35.18 9.38
N LEU A 398 4.81 -34.68 9.20
CA LEU A 398 4.27 -33.58 9.97
C LEU A 398 4.23 -33.91 11.47
N GLN A 399 3.75 -35.10 11.83
CA GLN A 399 3.75 -35.57 13.22
C GLN A 399 5.18 -35.68 13.79
N GLN A 400 6.14 -36.14 12.97
CA GLN A 400 7.54 -36.18 13.37
C GLN A 400 8.10 -34.77 13.62
N LEU A 401 7.80 -33.80 12.76
CA LEU A 401 8.21 -32.40 12.94
C LEU A 401 7.61 -31.80 14.21
N LEU A 402 6.32 -32.01 14.46
CA LEU A 402 5.64 -31.57 15.68
C LEU A 402 6.29 -32.14 16.95
N SER A 403 6.69 -33.42 16.91
CA SER A 403 7.35 -34.07 18.05
C SER A 403 8.70 -33.44 18.40
N ARG A 404 9.39 -32.85 17.43
CA ARG A 404 10.68 -32.18 17.60
C ARG A 404 10.54 -30.75 18.13
N MET A 405 9.42 -30.09 17.87
CA MET A 405 9.11 -28.75 18.41
C MET A 405 8.86 -28.87 19.91
N ARG A 406 9.59 -28.10 20.72
CA ARG A 406 9.50 -28.19 22.18
C ARG A 406 8.43 -27.28 22.77
N ARG A 407 8.19 -26.15 22.11
CA ARG A 407 7.27 -25.11 22.59
C ARG A 407 5.86 -25.35 22.05
N PRO A 408 4.82 -25.37 22.89
CA PRO A 408 3.44 -25.45 22.44
C PRO A 408 3.08 -24.37 21.41
N GLU A 409 3.62 -23.17 21.58
CA GLU A 409 3.36 -22.00 20.72
C GLU A 409 3.88 -22.22 19.29
N GLU A 410 5.07 -22.84 19.17
CA GLU A 410 5.66 -23.24 17.88
C GLU A 410 4.79 -24.30 17.20
N ARG A 411 4.31 -25.29 17.96
CA ARG A 411 3.43 -26.35 17.45
C ARG A 411 2.10 -25.79 16.95
N ILE A 412 1.48 -24.90 17.72
CA ILE A 412 0.21 -24.24 17.36
C ILE A 412 0.41 -23.44 16.07
N SER A 413 1.44 -22.58 16.03
CA SER A 413 1.72 -21.75 14.87
C SER A 413 1.95 -22.57 13.61
N PHE A 414 2.69 -23.67 13.73
CA PHE A 414 2.94 -24.60 12.64
C PHE A 414 1.65 -25.31 12.18
N LEU A 415 0.83 -25.81 13.09
CA LEU A 415 -0.44 -26.46 12.74
C LEU A 415 -1.39 -25.51 12.02
N LEU A 416 -1.54 -24.28 12.51
CA LEU A 416 -2.39 -23.26 11.87
C LEU A 416 -1.86 -22.91 10.47
N GLN A 417 -0.54 -22.79 10.30
CA GLN A 417 0.08 -22.52 9.00
C GLN A 417 -0.15 -23.66 8.02
N VAL A 418 0.06 -24.93 8.43
CA VAL A 418 -0.16 -26.06 7.53
C VAL A 418 -1.65 -26.21 7.20
N ALA A 419 -2.54 -26.02 8.18
CA ALA A 419 -3.98 -26.10 7.95
C ALA A 419 -4.45 -25.06 6.92
N ASP A 420 -3.94 -23.82 6.99
CA ASP A 420 -4.22 -22.77 6.00
C ASP A 420 -3.73 -23.18 4.60
N GLN A 421 -2.51 -23.71 4.50
CA GLN A 421 -1.90 -24.09 3.24
C GLN A 421 -2.61 -25.27 2.54
N VAL A 422 -3.04 -26.27 3.30
CA VAL A 422 -3.70 -27.46 2.74
C VAL A 422 -5.21 -27.26 2.56
N GLY A 423 -5.80 -26.26 3.24
CA GLY A 423 -7.23 -26.02 3.31
C GLY A 423 -7.94 -25.83 1.97
N GLY A 424 -7.25 -25.26 0.98
CA GLY A 424 -7.78 -25.10 -0.38
C GLY A 424 -7.97 -26.40 -1.15
N ASN A 425 -7.17 -27.43 -0.85
CA ASN A 425 -7.13 -28.69 -1.59
C ASN A 425 -7.69 -29.87 -0.79
N ASP A 426 -7.39 -29.94 0.51
CA ASP A 426 -7.86 -30.97 1.42
C ASP A 426 -8.47 -30.36 2.69
N ARG A 427 -9.73 -29.95 2.55
CA ARG A 427 -10.52 -29.38 3.65
C ARG A 427 -10.59 -30.33 4.85
N LYS A 428 -10.67 -31.64 4.64
CA LYS A 428 -10.82 -32.61 5.73
C LYS A 428 -9.54 -32.68 6.54
N ALA A 429 -8.39 -32.77 5.89
CA ALA A 429 -7.10 -32.74 6.56
C ALA A 429 -6.87 -31.42 7.31
N ALA A 430 -7.19 -30.28 6.68
CA ALA A 430 -7.10 -28.97 7.31
C ALA A 430 -7.94 -28.88 8.59
N LEU A 431 -9.20 -29.32 8.57
CA LEU A 431 -10.06 -29.34 9.75
C LEU A 431 -9.51 -30.26 10.86
N GLY A 432 -8.88 -31.37 10.51
CA GLY A 432 -8.18 -32.25 11.44
C GLY A 432 -6.96 -31.59 12.11
N LEU A 433 -6.18 -30.83 11.34
CA LEU A 433 -5.05 -30.04 11.86
C LEU A 433 -5.52 -28.90 12.77
N LEU A 434 -6.60 -28.19 12.40
CA LEU A 434 -7.20 -27.16 13.25
C LEU A 434 -7.72 -27.75 14.56
N SER A 435 -8.32 -28.94 14.53
CA SER A 435 -8.78 -29.63 15.74
C SER A 435 -7.62 -29.99 16.68
N GLN A 436 -6.46 -30.37 16.14
CA GLN A 436 -5.25 -30.61 16.95
C GLN A 436 -4.72 -29.28 17.53
N ALA A 437 -4.71 -28.21 16.73
CA ALA A 437 -4.29 -26.89 17.19
C ALA A 437 -5.19 -26.39 18.33
N GLU A 438 -6.50 -26.57 18.23
CA GLU A 438 -7.47 -26.18 19.25
C GLU A 438 -7.23 -26.89 20.60
N GLN A 439 -6.91 -28.18 20.58
CA GLN A 439 -6.57 -28.93 21.79
C GLN A 439 -5.30 -28.37 22.45
N LEU A 440 -4.28 -28.03 21.65
CA LEU A 440 -3.06 -27.42 22.16
C LEU A 440 -3.31 -26.01 22.71
N ILE A 441 -4.05 -25.17 22.00
CA ILE A 441 -4.42 -23.81 22.44
C ILE A 441 -5.19 -23.86 23.77
N SER A 442 -6.08 -24.84 23.94
CA SER A 442 -6.82 -25.02 25.19
C SER A 442 -5.94 -25.46 26.36
N SER A 443 -4.76 -26.03 26.07
CA SER A 443 -3.81 -26.53 27.09
C SER A 443 -2.75 -25.53 27.53
N ILE A 444 -2.52 -24.46 26.76
CA ILE A 444 -1.52 -23.44 27.11
C ILE A 444 -2.06 -22.49 28.19
N LYS A 445 -1.14 -21.77 28.83
CA LYS A 445 -1.48 -20.80 29.88
C LYS A 445 -2.39 -19.70 29.31
N PRO A 446 -3.47 -19.32 30.02
CA PRO A 446 -4.28 -18.17 29.62
C PRO A 446 -3.48 -16.88 29.51
N GLY A 447 -3.71 -16.14 28.43
CA GLY A 447 -3.00 -14.90 28.11
C GLY A 447 -3.10 -14.54 26.63
N THR A 448 -2.23 -13.62 26.19
CA THR A 448 -2.20 -13.09 24.82
C THR A 448 -2.07 -14.20 23.77
N GLU A 449 -1.10 -15.10 23.93
CA GLU A 449 -0.83 -16.18 22.95
C GLU A 449 -2.03 -17.12 22.79
N GLN A 450 -2.73 -17.44 23.89
CA GLN A 450 -3.95 -18.25 23.83
C GLN A 450 -5.05 -17.54 23.06
N MET A 451 -5.34 -16.29 23.39
CA MET A 451 -6.42 -15.53 22.74
C MET A 451 -6.14 -15.28 21.26
N GLU A 452 -4.91 -14.87 20.90
CA GLU A 452 -4.50 -14.72 19.50
C GLU A 452 -4.60 -16.05 18.73
N GLY A 453 -4.20 -17.16 19.36
CA GLY A 453 -4.36 -18.50 18.82
C GLY A 453 -5.82 -18.87 18.57
N GLN A 454 -6.72 -18.61 19.52
CA GLN A 454 -8.15 -18.87 19.38
C GLN A 454 -8.79 -18.02 18.28
N ILE A 455 -8.44 -16.75 18.17
CA ILE A 455 -8.93 -15.86 17.13
C ILE A 455 -8.47 -16.32 15.75
N ARG A 456 -7.18 -16.64 15.59
CA ARG A 456 -6.64 -17.16 14.32
C ARG A 456 -7.27 -18.51 13.95
N LEU A 457 -7.46 -19.40 14.92
CA LEU A 457 -8.17 -20.66 14.76
C LEU A 457 -9.61 -20.42 14.27
N ALA A 458 -10.31 -19.43 14.85
CA ALA A 458 -11.67 -19.08 14.45
C ALA A 458 -11.74 -18.60 12.99
N MET A 459 -10.81 -17.73 12.57
CA MET A 459 -10.71 -17.26 11.18
C MET A 459 -10.49 -18.41 10.20
N LEU A 460 -9.59 -19.35 10.51
CA LEU A 460 -9.33 -20.52 9.67
C LEU A 460 -10.51 -21.50 9.63
N TYR A 461 -11.24 -21.68 10.73
CA TYR A 461 -12.49 -22.46 10.67
C TYR A 461 -13.53 -21.80 9.76
N CYS A 462 -13.69 -20.48 9.83
CA CYS A 462 -14.60 -19.75 8.94
C CYS A 462 -14.17 -19.84 7.46
N SER A 463 -12.86 -19.74 7.16
CA SER A 463 -12.34 -19.90 5.80
C SER A 463 -12.66 -21.29 5.22
N LEU A 464 -12.63 -22.32 6.08
CA LEU A 464 -12.99 -23.70 5.75
C LEU A 464 -14.48 -23.99 5.88
N LYS A 465 -15.35 -22.97 5.85
CA LYS A 465 -16.81 -23.10 5.91
C LYS A 465 -17.32 -23.89 7.13
N SER A 466 -16.65 -23.78 8.28
CA SER A 466 -17.03 -24.44 9.54
C SER A 466 -17.68 -23.46 10.52
N ASP A 467 -18.77 -23.87 11.16
CA ASP A 467 -19.46 -23.07 12.19
C ASP A 467 -18.66 -22.89 13.48
N ARG A 468 -17.63 -23.72 13.66
CA ARG A 468 -16.78 -23.69 14.84
C ARG A 468 -16.07 -22.36 15.03
N GLY A 469 -15.78 -21.66 13.93
CA GLY A 469 -15.15 -20.34 13.99
C GLY A 469 -16.01 -19.31 14.73
N PHE A 470 -17.31 -19.27 14.42
CA PHE A 470 -18.23 -18.40 15.14
C PHE A 470 -18.43 -18.83 16.60
N ALA A 471 -18.53 -20.14 16.87
CA ALA A 471 -18.66 -20.61 18.26
C ALA A 471 -17.46 -20.19 19.13
N ILE A 472 -16.25 -20.22 18.58
CA ILE A 472 -15.04 -19.73 19.26
C ILE A 472 -15.17 -18.22 19.51
N MET A 473 -15.47 -17.43 18.48
CA MET A 473 -15.59 -15.97 18.64
C MET A 473 -16.68 -15.57 19.64
N GLU A 474 -17.85 -16.20 19.61
CA GLU A 474 -18.96 -15.98 20.55
C GLU A 474 -18.51 -16.22 21.99
N SER A 475 -17.70 -17.25 22.24
CA SER A 475 -17.15 -17.53 23.57
C SER A 475 -16.10 -16.50 24.02
N LEU A 476 -15.42 -15.85 23.07
CA LEU A 476 -14.38 -14.85 23.34
C LEU A 476 -14.93 -13.45 23.57
N MET A 477 -16.12 -13.13 23.06
CA MET A 477 -16.66 -11.77 23.11
C MET A 477 -16.72 -11.16 24.51
N PRO A 478 -17.24 -11.85 25.56
CA PRO A 478 -17.27 -11.28 26.91
C PRO A 478 -15.86 -10.91 27.41
N ARG A 479 -14.90 -11.81 27.19
CA ARG A 479 -13.52 -11.59 27.60
C ARG A 479 -12.84 -10.46 26.82
N LEU A 480 -13.15 -10.33 25.54
CA LEU A 480 -12.64 -9.24 24.71
C LEU A 480 -13.16 -7.88 25.22
N ASN A 481 -14.45 -7.78 25.55
CA ASN A 481 -15.01 -6.56 26.16
C ASN A 481 -14.37 -6.23 27.52
N GLU A 482 -14.17 -7.23 28.39
CA GLU A 482 -13.46 -7.04 29.66
C GLU A 482 -12.04 -6.48 29.46
N LEU A 483 -11.29 -7.01 28.49
CA LEU A 483 -9.94 -6.54 28.17
C LEU A 483 -9.93 -5.12 27.61
N VAL A 484 -10.91 -4.78 26.76
CA VAL A 484 -11.07 -3.41 26.24
C VAL A 484 -11.38 -2.44 27.38
N ALA A 485 -12.28 -2.82 28.30
CA ALA A 485 -12.60 -1.99 29.46
C ALA A 485 -11.39 -1.81 30.39
N ALA A 486 -10.62 -2.88 30.63
CA ALA A 486 -9.39 -2.80 31.43
C ALA A 486 -8.31 -1.95 30.75
N ALA A 487 -8.11 -2.08 29.44
CA ALA A 487 -7.18 -1.25 28.68
C ALA A 487 -7.59 0.23 28.70
N ALA A 488 -8.88 0.51 28.57
CA ALA A 488 -9.43 1.86 28.71
C ALA A 488 -9.19 2.46 30.10
N ALA A 489 -9.26 1.66 31.16
CA ALA A 489 -8.97 2.12 32.53
C ALA A 489 -7.47 2.40 32.76
N LEU A 490 -6.58 1.78 31.97
CA LEU A 490 -5.13 1.97 32.02
C LEU A 490 -4.62 2.97 30.95
N ASP A 491 -5.53 3.64 30.25
CA ASP A 491 -5.20 4.65 29.25
C ASP A 491 -4.34 5.78 29.85
N GLY A 492 -3.30 6.19 29.13
CA GLY A 492 -2.35 7.22 29.58
C GLY A 492 -1.26 6.73 30.55
N PHE A 493 -1.37 5.52 31.11
CA PHE A 493 -0.32 4.93 31.97
C PHE A 493 0.68 4.09 31.18
N GLU A 494 0.18 3.10 30.44
CA GLU A 494 1.03 2.18 29.66
C GLU A 494 1.01 2.51 28.17
N ASN A 495 -0.17 2.84 27.65
CA ASN A 495 -0.41 3.14 26.24
C ASN A 495 -1.47 4.24 26.15
N SER A 496 -1.55 4.88 24.99
CA SER A 496 -2.66 5.78 24.64
C SER A 496 -3.61 5.02 23.72
N TYR A 497 -4.64 4.43 24.33
CA TYR A 497 -5.73 3.74 23.66
C TYR A 497 -6.84 4.72 23.26
N LEU A 498 -7.08 5.76 24.06
CA LEU A 498 -8.25 6.62 23.91
C LEU A 498 -7.92 8.03 23.44
N ARG A 499 -8.90 8.64 22.76
CA ARG A 499 -8.96 10.07 22.43
C ARG A 499 -10.41 10.51 22.55
N ASP A 500 -10.65 11.65 23.22
CA ASP A 500 -12.00 12.17 23.49
C ASP A 500 -12.91 11.15 24.21
N GLY A 501 -12.29 10.27 25.01
CA GLY A 501 -12.95 9.17 25.69
C GLY A 501 -13.31 7.99 24.80
N GLU A 502 -12.93 7.99 23.51
CA GLU A 502 -13.20 6.94 22.53
C GLU A 502 -11.95 6.15 22.15
N TRP A 503 -12.13 4.87 21.82
CA TRP A 503 -11.04 4.02 21.34
C TRP A 503 -10.47 4.55 20.03
N THR A 504 -9.14 4.65 19.95
CA THR A 504 -8.41 5.08 18.75
C THR A 504 -7.91 3.88 17.95
N MET A 505 -7.93 4.02 16.62
CA MET A 505 -7.57 2.93 15.70
C MET A 505 -6.08 2.91 15.36
N THR A 506 -5.23 3.27 16.32
CA THR A 506 -3.78 3.42 16.16
C THR A 506 -2.99 2.15 16.46
N SER A 507 -3.69 1.02 16.67
CA SER A 507 -3.10 -0.26 17.08
C SER A 507 -2.23 -0.16 18.35
N ALA A 508 -2.54 0.77 19.25
CA ALA A 508 -1.81 0.96 20.49
C ALA A 508 -1.87 -0.28 21.40
N GLY A 509 -0.76 -0.63 22.04
CA GLY A 509 -0.67 -1.79 22.92
C GLY A 509 -0.94 -3.14 22.25
N SER A 510 -1.13 -4.19 23.06
CA SER A 510 -1.50 -5.53 22.56
C SER A 510 -2.98 -5.59 22.16
N ILE A 511 -3.86 -4.99 22.96
CA ILE A 511 -5.32 -5.03 22.71
C ILE A 511 -5.69 -4.24 21.44
N GLY A 512 -5.07 -3.07 21.21
CA GLY A 512 -5.31 -2.31 19.98
C GLY A 512 -4.83 -3.03 18.73
N ARG A 513 -3.67 -3.72 18.78
CA ARG A 513 -3.24 -4.61 17.69
C ARG A 513 -4.24 -5.72 17.44
N LEU A 514 -4.68 -6.41 18.49
CA LEU A 514 -5.67 -7.50 18.38
C LEU A 514 -6.97 -7.05 17.70
N LEU A 515 -7.53 -5.91 18.12
CA LEU A 515 -8.74 -5.34 17.52
C LEU A 515 -8.51 -4.91 16.07
N THR A 516 -7.34 -4.35 15.77
CA THR A 516 -6.97 -3.96 14.40
C THR A 516 -6.87 -5.20 13.50
N ASP A 517 -6.27 -6.28 13.99
CA ASP A 517 -6.14 -7.55 13.26
C ASP A 517 -7.51 -8.19 13.01
N LEU A 518 -8.40 -8.20 14.03
CA LEU A 518 -9.79 -8.63 13.87
C LEU A 518 -10.53 -7.82 12.81
N ALA A 519 -10.40 -6.48 12.85
CA ALA A 519 -11.02 -5.58 11.90
C ALA A 519 -10.52 -5.80 10.46
N GLN A 520 -9.21 -5.99 10.26
CA GLN A 520 -8.62 -6.26 8.95
C GLN A 520 -9.05 -7.62 8.39
N ASN A 521 -9.36 -8.59 9.27
CA ASN A 521 -9.72 -9.96 8.91
C ASN A 521 -11.21 -10.26 9.05
N ALA A 522 -12.07 -9.24 9.22
CA ALA A 522 -13.53 -9.39 9.36
C ALA A 522 -14.17 -10.15 8.17
N GLY A 523 -13.54 -10.11 6.99
CA GLY A 523 -13.99 -10.83 5.81
C GLY A 523 -13.98 -12.36 5.93
N TYR A 524 -13.19 -12.95 6.83
CA TYR A 524 -13.26 -14.39 7.10
C TYR A 524 -14.63 -14.79 7.68
N PHE A 525 -15.12 -14.03 8.65
CA PHE A 525 -16.42 -14.25 9.28
C PHE A 525 -17.56 -13.86 8.35
N THR A 526 -17.46 -12.68 7.73
CA THR A 526 -18.52 -12.12 6.89
C THR A 526 -18.85 -13.00 5.70
N ARG A 527 -17.84 -13.58 5.03
CA ARG A 527 -18.04 -14.49 3.90
C ARG A 527 -18.67 -15.82 4.31
N ARG A 528 -18.50 -16.24 5.57
CA ARG A 528 -19.15 -17.45 6.10
C ARG A 528 -20.61 -17.18 6.43
N ASP A 529 -20.89 -16.09 7.14
CA ASP A 529 -22.24 -15.71 7.58
C ASP A 529 -22.28 -14.21 7.93
N PHE A 530 -22.95 -13.43 7.08
CA PHE A 530 -23.08 -11.98 7.26
C PHE A 530 -23.88 -11.64 8.53
N ASP A 531 -25.04 -12.27 8.74
CA ASP A 531 -25.95 -11.92 9.82
C ASP A 531 -25.35 -12.30 11.19
N ARG A 532 -24.64 -13.43 11.27
CA ARG A 532 -23.93 -13.84 12.48
C ARG A 532 -22.70 -12.97 12.76
N SER A 533 -22.01 -12.50 11.73
CA SER A 533 -20.93 -11.51 11.88
C SER A 533 -21.46 -10.20 12.45
N LEU A 534 -22.60 -9.72 11.95
CA LEU A 534 -23.25 -8.52 12.47
C LEU A 534 -23.71 -8.71 13.92
N THR A 535 -24.23 -9.90 14.25
CA THR A 535 -24.60 -10.25 15.63
C THR A 535 -23.40 -10.20 16.58
N LEU A 536 -22.22 -10.68 16.14
CA LEU A 536 -20.97 -10.55 16.90
C LEU A 536 -20.52 -9.09 17.06
N ALA A 537 -20.55 -8.31 15.98
CA ALA A 537 -20.18 -6.90 16.01
C ALA A 537 -21.05 -6.12 17.01
N ASN A 538 -22.36 -6.41 17.05
CA ASN A 538 -23.30 -5.77 17.98
C ASN A 538 -23.01 -6.07 19.46
N GLN A 539 -22.22 -7.09 19.78
CA GLN A 539 -21.82 -7.42 21.16
C GLN A 539 -20.66 -6.55 21.68
N PHE A 540 -19.98 -5.76 20.84
CA PHE A 540 -19.03 -4.78 21.34
C PHE A 540 -19.73 -3.75 22.23
N GLU A 541 -19.24 -3.57 23.45
CA GLU A 541 -19.84 -2.65 24.43
C GLU A 541 -19.61 -1.18 24.07
N ARG A 542 -18.44 -0.88 23.48
CA ARG A 542 -18.08 0.47 23.06
C ARG A 542 -18.68 0.81 21.68
N PRO A 543 -19.43 1.91 21.53
CA PRO A 543 -20.13 2.24 20.29
C PRO A 543 -19.18 2.41 19.10
N GLU A 544 -18.02 3.03 19.28
CA GLU A 544 -17.02 3.24 18.24
C GLU A 544 -16.40 1.93 17.71
N LEU A 545 -16.22 0.92 18.58
CA LEU A 545 -15.75 -0.41 18.17
C LEU A 545 -16.83 -1.16 17.40
N ARG A 546 -18.09 -1.02 17.84
CA ARG A 546 -19.25 -1.58 17.12
C ARG A 546 -19.37 -0.99 15.71
N LEU A 547 -19.37 0.34 15.57
CA LEU A 547 -19.45 1.00 14.26
C LEU A 547 -18.28 0.63 13.35
N MET A 548 -17.07 0.49 13.91
CA MET A 548 -15.93 0.01 13.13
C MET A 548 -16.15 -1.43 12.65
N ALA A 549 -16.62 -2.33 13.52
CA ALA A 549 -16.85 -3.72 13.15
C ALA A 549 -17.93 -3.84 12.06
N GLU A 550 -19.03 -3.09 12.19
CA GLU A 550 -20.09 -2.99 11.18
C GLU A 550 -19.56 -2.48 9.83
N LEU A 551 -18.77 -1.40 9.85
CA LEU A 551 -18.10 -0.88 8.66
C LEU A 551 -17.22 -1.96 8.00
N LYS A 552 -16.43 -2.71 8.78
CA LYS A 552 -15.53 -3.73 8.25
C LYS A 552 -16.27 -4.94 7.67
N ILE A 553 -17.40 -5.31 8.27
CA ILE A 553 -18.29 -6.33 7.73
C ILE A 553 -18.84 -5.88 6.37
N ALA A 554 -19.39 -4.67 6.28
CA ALA A 554 -19.91 -4.16 5.01
C ALA A 554 -18.80 -4.02 3.95
N GLN A 555 -17.64 -3.49 4.35
CA GLN A 555 -16.47 -3.35 3.47
C GLN A 555 -16.02 -4.72 2.93
N ALA A 556 -16.04 -5.78 3.73
CA ALA A 556 -15.63 -7.10 3.30
C ALA A 556 -16.55 -7.69 2.21
N VAL A 557 -17.86 -7.41 2.27
CA VAL A 557 -18.80 -7.79 1.21
C VAL A 557 -18.48 -7.02 -0.08
N LEU A 558 -18.33 -5.71 0.02
CA LEU A 558 -18.18 -4.83 -1.14
C LEU A 558 -16.80 -4.94 -1.82
N ALA A 559 -15.75 -5.31 -1.09
CA ALA A 559 -14.41 -5.55 -1.64
C ALA A 559 -14.24 -6.93 -2.30
N SER A 560 -15.18 -7.87 -2.08
CA SER A 560 -15.12 -9.24 -2.61
C SER A 560 -15.67 -9.38 -4.04
N GLN A 561 -16.08 -8.26 -4.64
CA GLN A 561 -16.66 -8.14 -5.99
C GLN A 561 -15.74 -7.31 -6.87
#